data_AF-A0A7X7FTA5-F1
#
_entry.id   AF-A0A7X7FTA5-F1
#
_cell.length_a   1.000
_cell.length_b   1.000
_cell.length_c   1.000
_cell.angle_alpha   90.00
_cell.angle_beta   90.00
_cell.angle_gamma   90.00
#
_symmetry.space_group_name_H-M   'P 1'
#
loop_
_entity.id
_entity.type
_entity.pdbx_description
1 polymer ?
#
loop_
_entity_poly.entity_id
_entity_poly.type
_entity_poly.pdbx_seq_one_letter_code
_entity_poly.pdbx_strand_id
1 'polypeptide(L)'
;MIAGRMDRRGVLRGGTMTALGAGLAGLPFGLSPAAAQGKSWPSVEAFVRSYVDPVKVANMLVILGGGSTPAVVIAKGADTLGGRRPADENSLYRIYSMTKPITGMAAMILM
;
A
#
# COMPACT_ATOMS: atom_id res chain seq x y z
N MET A 1 43.26 41.36 -32.66
CA MET A 1 44.17 40.81 -31.63
C MET A 1 43.37 40.73 -30.35
N ILE A 2 43.08 39.60 -29.69
CA ILE A 2 43.67 38.25 -29.60
C ILE A 2 42.50 37.26 -29.46
N ALA A 3 42.36 36.28 -30.38
CA ALA A 3 41.40 35.19 -30.23
C ALA A 3 41.99 34.16 -29.24
N GLY A 4 41.37 34.04 -28.06
CA GLY A 4 41.73 33.06 -27.04
C GLY A 4 41.58 31.64 -27.58
N ARG A 5 42.70 30.94 -27.69
CA ARG A 5 42.83 29.57 -28.17
C ARG A 5 41.95 28.63 -27.31
N MET A 6 40.80 28.20 -27.83
CA MET A 6 39.97 27.20 -27.14
C MET A 6 40.75 25.88 -27.07
N ASP A 7 41.21 25.52 -25.87
CA ASP A 7 41.98 24.31 -25.64
C ASP A 7 41.05 23.08 -25.65
N ARG A 8 41.33 22.15 -26.57
CA ARG A 8 40.57 20.92 -26.79
C ARG A 8 40.51 20.06 -25.51
N ARG A 9 41.46 20.24 -24.59
CA ARG A 9 41.53 19.53 -23.30
C ARG A 9 40.53 20.06 -22.26
N GLY A 10 40.05 21.29 -22.39
CA GLY A 10 39.02 21.85 -21.51
C GLY A 10 37.63 21.24 -21.74
N VAL A 11 37.32 20.92 -23.00
CA VAL A 11 36.02 20.34 -23.39
C VAL A 11 35.84 18.91 -22.84
N LEU A 12 36.90 18.10 -22.80
CA LEU A 12 36.82 16.76 -22.20
C LEU A 12 36.65 16.78 -20.67
N ARG A 13 37.21 17.79 -19.97
CA ARG A 13 37.04 17.94 -18.52
C ARG A 13 35.65 18.45 -18.13
N GLY A 14 35.01 19.23 -19.00
CA GLY A 14 33.61 19.66 -18.80
C GLY A 14 32.60 18.51 -18.95
N GLY A 15 32.90 17.51 -19.78
CA GLY A 15 32.01 16.35 -20.00
C GLY A 15 31.93 15.36 -18.84
N THR A 16 32.96 15.27 -17.99
CA THR A 16 33.00 14.27 -16.92
C THR A 16 32.13 14.63 -15.71
N MET A 17 31.90 15.91 -15.43
CA MET A 17 31.01 16.31 -14.32
C MET A 17 29.52 16.11 -14.64
N THR A 18 29.10 16.33 -15.89
CA THR A 18 27.71 16.06 -16.31
C THR A 18 27.43 14.56 -16.44
N ALA A 19 28.44 13.75 -16.80
CA ALA A 19 28.33 12.29 -16.83
C ALA A 19 28.23 11.67 -15.42
N LEU A 20 28.86 12.26 -14.40
CA LEU A 20 28.72 11.80 -13.01
C LEU A 20 27.34 12.14 -12.41
N GLY A 21 26.75 13.29 -12.76
CA GLY A 21 25.39 13.66 -12.34
C GLY A 21 24.29 12.82 -13.00
N ALA A 22 24.45 12.50 -14.29
CA ALA A 22 23.52 11.61 -15.01
C ALA A 22 23.75 10.12 -14.69
N GLY A 23 24.97 9.75 -14.31
CA GLY A 23 25.31 8.38 -13.90
C GLY A 23 24.52 7.93 -12.66
N LEU A 24 24.30 8.82 -11.69
CA LEU A 24 23.48 8.52 -10.50
C LEU A 24 21.98 8.38 -10.81
N ALA A 25 21.48 9.00 -11.88
CA ALA A 25 20.11 8.83 -12.36
C ALA A 25 19.93 7.57 -13.24
N GLY A 26 21.03 7.04 -13.81
CA GLY A 26 21.07 5.82 -14.62
C GLY A 26 21.44 4.55 -13.86
N LEU A 27 21.78 4.63 -12.58
CA LEU A 27 21.92 3.44 -11.74
C LEU A 27 20.52 2.86 -11.47
N PRO A 28 20.31 1.54 -11.61
CA PRO A 28 19.02 0.87 -11.33
C PRO A 28 18.59 0.94 -9.85
N PHE A 29 19.38 1.61 -9.01
CA PHE A 29 19.15 1.86 -7.60
C PHE A 29 19.07 3.35 -7.26
N GLY A 30 18.78 4.22 -8.25
CA GLY A 30 18.36 5.59 -7.98
C GLY A 30 17.23 5.54 -6.96
N LEU A 31 17.52 6.02 -5.74
CA LEU A 31 16.61 6.04 -4.60
C LEU A 31 15.38 6.85 -4.99
N SER A 32 14.40 6.18 -5.59
CA SER A 32 13.06 6.71 -5.71
C SER A 32 12.55 6.91 -4.28
N PRO A 33 12.18 8.12 -3.86
CA PRO A 33 11.53 8.34 -2.57
C PRO A 33 10.07 7.83 -2.58
N ALA A 34 9.76 6.82 -3.40
CA ALA A 34 8.46 6.14 -3.42
C ALA A 34 8.31 5.16 -2.24
N ALA A 35 9.22 5.17 -1.26
CA ALA A 35 9.18 4.36 -0.06
C ALA A 35 8.39 5.05 1.07
N ALA A 36 7.10 5.35 0.84
CA ALA A 36 6.12 5.60 1.91
C ALA A 36 4.67 5.72 1.38
N GLN A 37 4.35 5.20 0.19
CA GLN A 37 2.94 5.12 -0.20
C GLN A 37 2.33 3.95 0.57
N GLY A 38 1.58 4.30 1.64
CA GLY A 38 0.75 3.35 2.36
C GLY A 38 -0.06 2.52 1.36
N LYS A 39 -0.12 1.21 1.58
CA LYS A 39 -0.72 0.28 0.62
C LYS A 39 -2.20 0.65 0.40
N SER A 40 -2.53 1.24 -0.74
CA SER A 40 -3.92 1.57 -1.09
C SER A 40 -4.56 0.42 -1.86
N TRP A 41 -5.84 0.14 -1.63
CA TRP A 41 -6.59 -0.89 -2.36
C TRP A 41 -7.88 -0.33 -3.00
N PRO A 42 -7.80 0.55 -4.01
CA PRO A 42 -8.97 1.22 -4.58
C PRO A 42 -10.02 0.28 -5.14
N SER A 43 -9.61 -0.84 -5.74
CA SER A 43 -10.53 -1.86 -6.25
C SER A 43 -11.30 -2.56 -5.12
N VAL A 44 -10.69 -2.76 -3.95
CA VAL A 44 -11.35 -3.35 -2.77
C VAL A 44 -12.33 -2.35 -2.19
N GLU A 45 -11.96 -1.08 -2.09
CA GLU A 45 -12.88 -0.01 -1.69
C GLU A 45 -14.09 0.07 -2.63
N ALA A 46 -13.86 0.06 -3.95
CA ALA A 46 -14.94 0.06 -4.94
C ALA A 46 -15.85 -1.17 -4.79
N PHE A 47 -15.27 -2.34 -4.55
CA PHE A 47 -16.03 -3.56 -4.28
C PHE A 47 -16.90 -3.41 -3.03
N VAL A 48 -16.32 -2.99 -1.89
CA VAL A 48 -17.06 -2.73 -0.64
C VAL A 48 -18.22 -1.77 -0.87
N ARG A 49 -17.96 -0.67 -1.58
CA ARG A 49 -18.99 0.32 -1.94
C ARG A 49 -20.12 -0.29 -2.77
N SER A 50 -19.82 -1.16 -3.74
CA SER A 50 -20.82 -1.78 -4.61
C SER A 50 -21.85 -2.67 -3.89
N TYR A 51 -21.57 -3.05 -2.63
CA TYR A 51 -22.47 -3.79 -1.76
C TYR A 51 -23.17 -2.91 -0.72
N VAL A 52 -22.43 -2.00 -0.09
CA VAL A 52 -22.95 -1.18 1.00
C VAL A 52 -23.78 0.01 0.49
N ASP A 53 -23.36 0.71 -0.57
CA ASP A 53 -24.09 1.88 -1.10
C ASP A 53 -25.53 1.56 -1.54
N PRO A 54 -25.80 0.46 -2.26
CA PRO A 54 -27.17 0.02 -2.57
C PRO A 54 -27.84 -0.76 -1.42
N VAL A 55 -27.24 -0.83 -0.23
CA VAL A 55 -27.80 -1.50 0.96
C VAL A 55 -28.08 -3.00 0.73
N LYS A 56 -27.23 -3.69 -0.04
CA LYS A 56 -27.29 -5.18 -0.15
C LYS A 56 -26.90 -5.85 1.18
N VAL A 57 -26.07 -5.17 1.95
CA VAL A 57 -25.61 -5.55 3.29
C VAL A 57 -25.55 -4.29 4.17
N ALA A 58 -25.68 -4.45 5.49
CA ALA A 58 -25.62 -3.31 6.43
C ALA A 58 -24.24 -2.65 6.47
N ASN A 59 -23.18 -3.47 6.39
CA ASN A 59 -21.80 -3.04 6.37
C ASN A 59 -20.88 -4.09 5.73
N MET A 60 -19.66 -3.68 5.44
CA MET A 60 -18.52 -4.55 5.13
C MET A 60 -17.26 -3.99 5.79
N LEU A 61 -16.45 -4.89 6.35
CA LEU A 61 -15.14 -4.62 6.93
C LEU A 61 -14.10 -5.55 6.28
N VAL A 62 -13.02 -4.98 5.78
CA VAL A 62 -11.92 -5.72 5.16
C VAL A 62 -10.61 -5.24 5.78
N ILE A 63 -9.82 -6.19 6.30
CA ILE A 63 -8.50 -5.92 6.89
C ILE A 63 -7.45 -6.65 6.05
N LEU A 64 -6.52 -5.90 5.47
CA LEU A 64 -5.50 -6.40 4.56
C LEU A 64 -4.12 -6.10 5.13
N GLY A 65 -3.39 -7.13 5.53
CA GLY A 65 -2.05 -6.99 6.10
C GLY A 65 -1.26 -8.29 6.00
N GLY A 66 0.05 -8.18 6.16
CA GLY A 66 0.95 -9.32 6.17
C GLY A 66 2.35 -8.90 6.63
N GLY A 67 3.01 -9.80 7.36
CA GLY A 67 4.29 -9.51 7.98
C GLY A 67 4.18 -8.44 9.08
N SER A 68 5.16 -7.53 9.13
CA SER A 68 5.28 -6.49 10.16
C SER A 68 4.70 -5.12 9.78
N THR A 69 4.00 -5.02 8.64
CA THR A 69 3.42 -3.75 8.19
C THR A 69 2.03 -3.52 8.81
N PRO A 70 1.66 -2.27 9.16
CA PRO A 70 0.30 -1.96 9.61
C PRO A 70 -0.73 -2.43 8.59
N ALA A 71 -1.77 -3.11 9.07
CA ALA A 71 -2.85 -3.56 8.21
C ALA A 71 -3.67 -2.37 7.70
N VAL A 72 -4.15 -2.49 6.46
CA VAL A 72 -5.08 -1.54 5.87
C VAL A 72 -6.49 -1.95 6.26
N VAL A 73 -7.24 -1.04 6.86
CA VAL A 73 -8.64 -1.25 7.26
C VAL A 73 -9.55 -0.50 6.31
N ILE A 74 -10.47 -1.21 5.67
CA ILE A 74 -11.52 -0.66 4.81
C ILE A 74 -12.86 -1.04 5.45
N ALA A 75 -13.54 -0.06 6.02
CA ALA A 75 -14.84 -0.25 6.68
C ALA A 75 -15.90 0.66 6.05
N LYS A 76 -17.11 0.15 5.82
CA LYS A 76 -18.23 0.96 5.35
C LYS A 76 -19.56 0.41 5.85
N GLY A 77 -20.47 1.32 6.22
CA GLY A 77 -21.82 1.00 6.68
C GLY A 77 -21.95 1.00 8.21
N ALA A 78 -23.13 0.62 8.69
CA ALA A 78 -23.42 0.52 10.12
C ALA A 78 -23.41 -0.93 10.60
N ASP A 79 -23.02 -1.20 11.84
CA ASP A 79 -22.89 -2.57 12.37
C ASP A 79 -24.15 -3.41 12.27
N THR A 80 -25.28 -2.74 12.33
CA THR A 80 -26.60 -3.33 12.19
C THR A 80 -27.39 -2.58 11.13
N LEU A 81 -28.29 -3.28 10.46
CA LEU A 81 -29.16 -2.70 9.45
C LEU A 81 -30.05 -1.62 10.10
N GLY A 82 -30.01 -0.40 9.57
CA GLY A 82 -30.71 0.76 10.14
C GLY A 82 -30.08 1.32 11.42
N GLY A 83 -28.92 0.79 11.85
CA GLY A 83 -28.17 1.29 12.99
C GLY A 83 -27.45 2.61 12.71
N ARG A 84 -27.00 3.26 13.79
CA ARG A 84 -26.20 4.49 13.73
C ARG A 84 -24.71 4.28 14.02
N ARG A 85 -24.33 3.18 14.68
CA ARG A 85 -22.91 2.88 14.96
C ARG A 85 -22.23 2.46 13.65
N PRO A 86 -21.20 3.19 13.19
CA PRO A 86 -20.43 2.78 12.02
C PRO A 86 -19.66 1.50 12.33
N ALA A 87 -19.53 0.63 11.34
CA ALA A 87 -18.66 -0.55 11.47
C ALA A 87 -17.19 -0.14 11.51
N ASP A 88 -16.44 -0.76 12.40
CA ASP A 88 -15.01 -0.52 12.61
C ASP A 88 -14.28 -1.83 12.98
N GLU A 89 -12.98 -1.74 13.24
CA GLU A 89 -12.13 -2.88 13.63
C GLU A 89 -12.54 -3.58 14.93
N ASN A 90 -13.38 -2.95 15.75
CA ASN A 90 -13.90 -3.51 16.99
C ASN A 90 -15.31 -4.12 16.83
N SER A 91 -15.84 -4.14 15.61
CA SER A 91 -17.13 -4.73 15.31
C SER A 91 -17.08 -6.26 15.33
N LEU A 92 -18.06 -6.88 16.00
CA LEU A 92 -18.14 -8.34 16.15
C LEU A 92 -19.03 -8.97 15.08
N TYR A 93 -18.50 -10.00 14.42
CA TYR A 93 -19.20 -10.77 13.40
C TYR A 93 -19.37 -12.22 13.82
N ARG A 94 -20.52 -12.80 13.48
CA ARG A 94 -20.71 -14.25 13.57
C ARG A 94 -19.95 -14.88 12.40
N ILE A 95 -18.83 -15.54 12.69
CA ILE A 95 -17.93 -16.10 11.67
C ILE A 95 -18.35 -17.51 11.20
N TYR A 96 -19.33 -18.13 11.85
CA TYR A 96 -19.87 -19.47 11.52
C TYR A 96 -18.77 -20.51 11.30
N SER A 97 -18.81 -21.24 10.20
CA SER A 97 -17.85 -22.30 9.86
C SER A 97 -16.39 -21.84 9.81
N MET A 98 -16.10 -20.53 9.77
CA MET A 98 -14.75 -20.02 9.94
C MET A 98 -14.20 -20.22 11.37
N THR A 99 -14.98 -20.76 12.32
CA THR A 99 -14.46 -21.27 13.59
C THR A 99 -13.65 -22.56 13.43
N LYS A 100 -13.85 -23.34 12.35
CA LYS A 100 -13.19 -24.65 12.17
C LYS A 100 -11.66 -24.57 12.21
N PRO A 101 -11.00 -23.63 11.51
CA PRO A 101 -9.54 -23.47 11.63
C PRO A 101 -9.09 -23.16 13.07
N ILE A 102 -9.88 -22.41 13.84
CA ILE A 102 -9.56 -22.09 15.23
C ILE A 102 -9.61 -23.36 16.10
N THR A 103 -10.69 -24.13 15.99
CA THR A 103 -10.82 -25.40 16.72
C THR A 103 -9.76 -26.43 16.28
N GLY A 104 -9.46 -26.50 14.98
CA GLY A 104 -8.40 -27.36 14.45
C GLY A 104 -7.03 -26.99 15.02
N MET A 105 -6.68 -25.71 15.04
CA MET A 105 -5.43 -25.24 15.67
C MET A 105 -5.40 -25.53 17.17
N ALA A 106 -6.50 -25.32 17.89
CA ALA A 106 -6.57 -25.65 19.31
C ALA A 106 -6.33 -27.15 19.56
N ALA A 107 -6.88 -28.02 18.73
CA ALA A 107 -6.61 -29.46 18.81
C ALA A 107 -5.14 -29.78 18.52
N MET A 108 -4.55 -29.18 17.48
CA MET A 108 -3.15 -29.40 17.10
C MET A 108 -2.14 -28.90 18.14
N ILE A 109 -2.47 -27.84 18.89
CA ILE A 109 -1.62 -27.34 20.00
C ILE A 109 -1.57 -28.35 21.16
N LEU A 110 -2.61 -29.17 21.31
CA LEU A 110 -2.73 -30.17 22.37
C LEU A 110 -2.24 -31.56 21.96
N MET A 111 -1.89 -31.78 20.69
CA MET A 111 -1.29 -33.01 20.17
C MET A 111 0.23 -32.96 20.28
#